data_AF-A0A962VEK1-F1
#
_entry.id   AF-A0A962VEK1-F1
#
_cell.length_a   1.000
_cell.length_b   1.000
_cell.length_c   1.000
_cell.angle_alpha   90.00
_cell.angle_beta   90.00
_cell.angle_gamma   90.00
#
_symmetry.space_group_name_H-M   'P 1'
#
loop_
_entity.id
_entity.type
_entity.pdbx_description
1 polymer ?
#
loop_
_entity_poly.entity_id
_entity_poly.type
_entity_poly.pdbx_seq_one_letter_code
_entity_poly.pdbx_strand_id
1 'polypeptide(L)'
;MCHSSICYGRYLTGKTLVTPYGQDSQQSLTKGNYSMPTTYRYPRTGHARYTVTVADDGAILVKRGDTLDKYSMAIHGVPFHEDEYLRVQNNTLVPVVNVDLIYTGETLYHIPTRKAYQQNGVRITLPEIVINANTLFDSEKQRKTVKYLEKHHKLPRNEAVKLTKIILAVGLEVGNTARLGIILGELTSLIGAWGAAHIAASIAAPFLALIGSFFALYKALTAAADRIELIAFCYGVTAWAYGKPQPGYSKRLAYLNRNALDSDKQQYQTAWQNGVRRGYQEGVNQARKLQISEATYKVYLRYISDDKPDQLCRKLATESAKKLTQPTHRTAFTNMLDAGVVYNN
;
A
#
# COMPACT_ATOMS: atom_id res chain seq x y z
N MET A 1 55.09 3.26 -28.02
CA MET A 1 54.35 4.00 -26.97
C MET A 1 53.93 3.00 -25.90
N CYS A 2 54.45 3.20 -24.70
CA CYS A 2 54.42 2.26 -23.58
C CYS A 2 53.13 2.33 -22.76
N HIS A 3 52.66 1.17 -22.27
CA HIS A 3 52.24 0.82 -20.89
C HIS A 3 51.18 -0.30 -20.98
N SER A 4 51.55 -1.55 -20.71
CA SER A 4 51.63 -2.15 -19.37
C SER A 4 50.24 -2.51 -18.83
N SER A 5 49.81 -3.73 -19.16
CA SER A 5 48.70 -4.42 -18.52
C SER A 5 49.23 -5.15 -17.28
N ILE A 6 48.87 -4.65 -16.10
CA ILE A 6 49.15 -5.32 -14.83
C ILE A 6 47.86 -5.97 -14.34
N CYS A 7 47.85 -7.30 -14.38
CA CYS A 7 46.93 -8.13 -13.60
C CYS A 7 47.49 -8.27 -12.17
N TYR A 8 46.70 -7.90 -11.16
CA TYR A 8 46.87 -8.39 -9.80
C TYR A 8 45.57 -9.05 -9.34
N GLY A 9 45.70 -10.27 -8.82
CA GLY A 9 44.63 -10.98 -8.13
C GLY A 9 44.73 -10.85 -6.61
N ARG A 10 43.69 -11.43 -5.97
CA ARG A 10 43.64 -12.02 -4.61
C ARG A 10 43.31 -11.11 -3.40
N TYR A 11 42.12 -11.38 -2.85
CA TYR A 11 41.59 -11.35 -1.46
C TYR A 11 42.26 -10.50 -0.37
N LEU A 12 41.47 -9.63 0.27
CA LEU A 12 41.44 -9.33 1.73
C LEU A 12 40.03 -8.78 2.09
N THR A 13 39.15 -9.55 2.76
CA THR A 13 38.90 -9.54 4.23
C THR A 13 38.66 -8.17 4.87
N GLY A 14 37.46 -8.02 5.45
CA GLY A 14 37.17 -7.24 6.67
C GLY A 14 37.66 -5.80 6.75
N LYS A 15 36.77 -4.83 6.51
CA LYS A 15 36.89 -3.50 7.13
C LYS A 15 35.60 -3.13 7.85
N THR A 16 35.63 -3.38 9.15
CA THR A 16 34.79 -2.77 10.16
C THR A 16 34.93 -1.25 10.05
N LEU A 17 33.82 -0.55 9.83
CA LEU A 17 33.77 0.89 10.05
C LEU A 17 33.84 1.13 11.56
N VAL A 18 35.03 1.50 12.03
CA VAL A 18 35.26 1.99 13.39
C VAL A 18 34.64 3.38 13.47
N THR A 19 33.55 3.51 14.21
CA THR A 19 33.08 4.80 14.71
C THR A 19 33.94 5.21 15.91
N PRO A 20 34.31 6.50 16.07
CA PRO A 20 35.08 6.95 17.22
C PRO A 20 34.13 7.21 18.38
N TYR A 21 33.80 6.18 19.16
CA TYR A 21 33.24 6.35 20.51
C TYR A 21 33.84 5.26 21.42
N GLY A 22 34.25 5.67 22.61
CA GLY A 22 35.21 5.01 23.50
C GLY A 22 35.07 3.50 23.69
N GLN A 23 36.21 2.81 23.61
CA GLN A 23 36.42 1.52 24.26
C GLN A 23 36.36 1.73 25.78
N ASP A 24 35.45 1.01 26.44
CA ASP A 24 35.71 0.29 27.70
C ASP A 24 34.41 -0.36 28.19
N SER A 25 34.15 -1.56 27.69
CA SER A 25 33.36 -2.63 28.33
C SER A 25 33.16 -3.78 27.34
N GLN A 26 34.20 -4.59 27.13
CA GLN A 26 33.98 -5.93 26.57
C GLN A 26 33.45 -6.85 27.67
N GLN A 27 32.15 -6.73 27.98
CA GLN A 27 31.42 -7.86 28.54
C GLN A 27 31.06 -8.80 27.39
N SER A 28 31.52 -10.04 27.50
CA SER A 28 31.21 -11.17 26.64
C SER A 28 29.69 -11.37 26.53
N LEU A 29 29.07 -10.79 25.49
CA LEU A 29 27.69 -11.06 25.12
C LEU A 29 27.61 -12.43 24.42
N THR A 30 27.13 -13.41 25.16
CA THR A 30 26.74 -14.73 24.64
C THR A 30 25.75 -14.58 23.49
N LYS A 31 25.97 -15.37 22.41
CA LYS A 31 25.10 -15.61 21.23
C LYS A 31 23.60 -15.37 21.51
N GLY A 32 23.16 -14.11 21.42
CA GLY A 32 21.75 -13.75 21.34
C GLY A 32 21.28 -13.90 19.90
N ASN A 33 20.04 -14.31 19.70
CA ASN A 33 19.40 -14.29 18.39
C ASN A 33 19.29 -12.84 17.90
N TYR A 34 20.30 -12.35 17.18
CA TYR A 34 20.23 -11.06 16.50
C TYR A 34 19.18 -11.18 15.38
N SER A 35 18.09 -10.44 15.52
CA SER A 35 17.17 -10.23 14.41
C SER A 35 17.87 -9.29 13.41
N MET A 36 17.52 -9.43 12.13
CA MET A 36 18.10 -8.56 11.11
C MET A 36 17.37 -7.21 11.16
N PRO A 37 18.06 -6.08 11.02
CA PRO A 37 17.44 -4.77 11.03
C PRO A 37 16.31 -4.69 10.01
N THR A 38 15.17 -4.15 10.43
CA THR A 38 13.99 -4.02 9.56
C THR A 38 14.15 -2.80 8.66
N THR A 39 14.08 -3.02 7.34
CA THR A 39 14.14 -1.91 6.37
C THR A 39 12.75 -1.55 5.88
N TYR A 40 12.31 -0.35 6.22
CA TYR A 40 11.07 0.23 5.73
C TYR A 40 11.35 1.03 4.46
N ARG A 41 10.42 0.96 3.50
CA ARG A 41 10.55 1.60 2.20
C ARG A 41 9.36 2.52 1.98
N TYR A 42 9.67 3.78 1.72
CA TYR A 42 8.70 4.73 1.21
C TYR A 42 8.70 4.65 -0.33
N PRO A 43 7.58 4.24 -0.95
CA PRO A 43 7.47 4.24 -2.39
C PRO A 43 7.35 5.70 -2.86
N ARG A 44 8.38 6.16 -3.56
CA ARG A 44 8.32 7.35 -4.40
C ARG A 44 8.36 6.89 -5.85
N THR A 45 7.45 7.39 -6.66
CA THR A 45 7.45 7.24 -8.12
C THR A 45 8.47 8.23 -8.72
N GLY A 46 9.34 7.74 -9.61
CA GLY A 46 10.21 8.56 -10.47
C GLY A 46 11.66 8.74 -10.03
N HIS A 47 11.99 8.73 -8.72
CA HIS A 47 13.38 8.80 -8.23
C HIS A 47 13.57 7.98 -6.95
N ALA A 48 14.82 7.63 -6.64
CA ALA A 48 15.27 6.72 -5.57
C ALA A 48 14.28 6.61 -4.38
N ARG A 49 13.80 5.38 -4.14
CA ARG A 49 12.90 5.07 -3.02
C ARG A 49 13.59 5.46 -1.72
N TYR A 50 12.92 6.26 -0.91
CA TYR A 50 13.42 6.58 0.41
C TYR A 50 13.36 5.32 1.28
N THR A 51 14.44 5.01 1.99
CA THR A 51 14.54 3.81 2.83
C THR A 51 15.08 4.18 4.19
N VAL A 52 14.37 3.76 5.23
CA VAL A 52 14.84 3.84 6.62
C VAL A 52 15.11 2.43 7.13
N THR A 53 16.25 2.26 7.77
CA THR A 53 16.63 1.02 8.43
C THR A 53 16.50 1.23 9.92
N VAL A 54 15.68 0.41 10.56
CA VAL A 54 15.45 0.43 12.01
C VAL A 54 16.11 -0.82 12.56
N ALA A 55 17.08 -0.65 13.47
CA ALA A 55 17.71 -1.75 14.18
C ALA A 55 16.71 -2.42 15.15
N ASP A 56 17.07 -3.60 15.64
CA ASP A 56 16.21 -4.39 16.55
C ASP A 56 15.83 -3.64 17.82
N ASP A 57 16.74 -2.80 18.33
CA ASP A 57 16.54 -1.95 19.51
C ASP A 57 15.77 -0.65 19.21
N GLY A 58 15.32 -0.49 17.97
CA GLY A 58 14.64 0.69 17.48
C GLY A 58 15.57 1.81 17.01
N ALA A 59 16.89 1.61 16.98
CA ALA A 59 17.84 2.64 16.56
C ALA A 59 17.72 2.95 15.06
N ILE A 60 17.79 4.24 14.74
CA ILE A 60 17.76 4.80 13.39
C ILE A 60 18.92 5.78 13.27
N LEU A 61 19.85 5.50 12.36
CA LEU A 61 20.95 6.42 12.04
C LEU A 61 20.47 7.50 11.06
N VAL A 62 20.55 8.77 11.46
CA VAL A 62 20.09 9.89 10.64
C VAL A 62 21.05 10.18 9.49
N LYS A 63 20.54 10.14 8.26
CA LYS A 63 21.28 10.46 7.03
C LYS A 63 21.03 11.91 6.59
N ARG A 64 21.86 12.39 5.67
CA ARG A 64 21.72 13.73 5.11
C ARG A 64 20.38 13.86 4.37
N GLY A 65 19.59 14.85 4.76
CA GLY A 65 18.28 15.14 4.16
C GLY A 65 17.13 14.32 4.75
N ASP A 66 17.38 13.52 5.79
CA ASP A 66 16.33 12.89 6.57
C ASP A 66 15.56 13.93 7.39
N THR A 67 14.29 13.64 7.61
CA THR A 67 13.35 14.46 8.40
C THR A 67 12.41 13.49 9.12
N LEU A 68 11.91 13.86 10.32
CA LEU A 68 11.05 12.96 11.10
C LEU A 68 9.78 12.56 10.35
N ASP A 69 9.17 13.47 9.61
CA ASP A 69 8.01 13.20 8.76
C ASP A 69 8.27 12.13 7.68
N LYS A 70 9.51 12.00 7.17
CA LYS A 70 9.91 10.91 6.26
C LYS A 70 10.02 9.57 6.99
N TYR A 71 10.53 9.55 8.22
CA TYR A 71 10.52 8.32 9.04
C TYR A 71 9.10 7.91 9.37
N SER A 72 8.26 8.85 9.83
CA SER A 72 6.85 8.62 10.11
C SER A 72 6.14 8.02 8.89
N MET A 73 6.36 8.62 7.72
CA MET A 73 5.78 8.14 6.48
C MET A 73 6.32 6.76 6.06
N ALA A 74 7.61 6.48 6.26
CA ALA A 74 8.19 5.19 5.88
C ALA A 74 7.75 4.04 6.80
N ILE A 75 7.66 4.30 8.12
CA ILE A 75 7.35 3.28 9.13
C ILE A 75 5.84 3.11 9.29
N HIS A 76 5.10 4.22 9.38
CA HIS A 76 3.66 4.23 9.64
C HIS A 76 2.83 4.59 8.42
N GLY A 77 3.41 4.98 7.28
CA GLY A 77 2.60 5.39 6.12
C GLY A 77 1.80 6.69 6.29
N VAL A 78 2.03 7.44 7.38
CA VAL A 78 1.44 8.76 7.63
C VAL A 78 2.47 9.69 8.30
N PRO A 79 2.42 11.01 8.08
CA PRO A 79 3.52 11.89 8.47
C PRO A 79 3.47 12.40 9.92
N PHE A 80 2.43 12.08 10.69
CA PHE A 80 2.16 12.73 11.97
C PHE A 80 2.62 11.98 13.24
N HIS A 81 3.30 10.83 13.10
CA HIS A 81 3.89 10.06 14.22
C HIS A 81 5.30 10.56 14.63
N GLU A 82 5.59 11.85 14.44
CA GLU A 82 6.91 12.43 14.74
C GLU A 82 7.25 12.42 16.24
N ASP A 83 6.24 12.29 17.09
CA ASP A 83 6.33 12.17 18.55
C ASP A 83 6.76 10.77 19.01
N GLU A 84 6.81 9.79 18.11
CA GLU A 84 7.25 8.42 18.39
C GLU A 84 8.78 8.24 18.28
N TYR A 85 9.54 9.34 18.21
CA TYR A 85 10.99 9.31 18.09
C TYR A 85 11.67 10.01 19.27
N LEU A 86 12.70 9.36 19.81
CA LEU A 86 13.56 9.88 20.87
C LEU A 86 14.97 10.09 20.33
N ARG A 87 15.71 11.03 20.91
CA ARG A 87 17.14 11.22 20.65
C ARG A 87 17.95 11.02 21.91
N VAL A 88 19.23 10.69 21.77
CA VAL A 88 20.15 10.60 22.90
C VAL A 88 20.72 11.99 23.20
N GLN A 89 20.53 12.45 24.43
CA GLN A 89 21.16 13.66 24.96
C GLN A 89 21.72 13.34 26.36
N ASN A 90 23.01 13.58 26.58
CA ASN A 90 23.70 13.30 27.85
C ASN A 90 23.44 11.86 28.37
N ASN A 91 23.56 10.85 27.49
CA ASN A 91 23.28 9.44 27.77
C ASN A 91 21.83 9.13 28.21
N THR A 92 20.91 10.08 28.05
CA THR A 92 19.47 9.89 28.32
C THR A 92 18.66 10.03 27.04
N LEU A 93 17.53 9.33 26.97
CA LEU A 93 16.63 9.41 25.82
C LEU A 93 15.60 10.51 26.04
N VAL A 94 15.63 11.54 25.21
CA VAL A 94 14.72 12.67 25.32
C VAL A 94 13.83 12.78 24.09
N PRO A 95 12.57 13.24 24.22
CA PRO A 95 11.72 13.53 23.08
C PRO A 95 12.35 14.54 22.13
N VAL A 96 12.13 14.37 20.82
CA VAL A 96 12.54 15.38 19.84
C VAL A 96 11.53 16.54 19.85
N VAL A 97 11.79 17.56 20.66
CA VAL A 97 10.88 18.71 20.85
C VAL A 97 10.69 19.50 19.54
N ASN A 98 11.76 19.71 18.78
CA ASN A 98 11.70 20.39 17.49
C ASN A 98 11.87 19.37 16.36
N VAL A 99 10.77 19.01 15.72
CA VAL A 99 10.71 17.98 14.66
C VAL A 99 11.54 18.32 13.42
N ASP A 100 11.81 19.61 13.19
CA ASP A 100 12.62 20.08 12.06
C ASP A 100 14.14 20.11 12.41
N LEU A 101 14.52 19.77 13.66
CA LEU A 101 15.90 19.86 14.17
C LEU A 101 16.54 18.50 14.48
N ILE A 102 16.72 17.70 13.43
CA ILE A 102 17.55 16.48 13.46
C ILE A 102 18.84 16.66 12.66
N TYR A 103 19.91 16.03 13.10
CA TYR A 103 21.27 16.19 12.59
C TYR A 103 21.77 14.90 11.96
N THR A 104 22.42 15.01 10.81
CA THR A 104 23.08 13.86 10.17
C THR A 104 24.12 13.25 11.11
N GLY A 105 24.11 11.92 11.22
CA GLY A 105 25.00 11.15 12.09
C GLY A 105 24.46 10.92 13.50
N GLU A 106 23.39 11.60 13.93
CA GLU A 106 22.76 11.27 15.21
C GLU A 106 22.00 9.95 15.14
N THR A 107 21.77 9.33 16.30
CA THR A 107 20.91 8.14 16.42
C THR A 107 19.60 8.52 17.09
N LEU A 108 18.49 8.23 16.42
CA LEU A 108 17.15 8.31 16.96
C LEU A 108 16.65 6.93 17.34
N TYR A 109 15.66 6.86 18.23
CA TYR A 109 15.02 5.61 18.64
C TYR A 109 13.52 5.69 18.41
N HIS A 110 13.01 4.74 17.64
CA HIS A 110 11.57 4.53 17.44
C HIS A 110 10.97 3.85 18.70
N ILE A 111 10.08 4.56 19.39
CA ILE A 111 9.56 4.18 20.70
C ILE A 111 8.88 2.79 20.68
N PRO A 112 7.93 2.48 19.77
CA PRO A 112 7.29 1.16 19.74
C PRO A 112 8.29 0.02 19.59
N THR A 113 9.25 0.13 18.68
CA THR A 113 10.28 -0.92 18.46
C THR A 113 11.15 -1.07 19.70
N ARG A 114 11.60 0.04 20.30
CA ARG A 114 12.43 -0.02 21.51
C ARG A 114 11.70 -0.61 22.71
N LYS A 115 10.41 -0.29 22.90
CA LYS A 115 9.57 -0.91 23.94
C LYS A 115 9.46 -2.42 23.72
N ALA A 116 9.21 -2.86 22.50
CA ALA A 116 9.16 -4.29 22.15
C ALA A 116 10.51 -4.97 22.43
N TYR A 117 11.63 -4.33 22.11
CA TYR A 117 12.97 -4.83 22.39
C TYR A 117 13.24 -5.01 23.90
N GLN A 118 12.84 -4.04 24.73
CA GLN A 118 13.01 -4.11 26.19
C GLN A 118 12.16 -5.21 26.82
N GLN A 119 10.92 -5.40 26.33
CA GLN A 119 10.04 -6.47 26.79
C GLN A 119 10.65 -7.86 26.55
N ASN A 120 11.53 -7.99 25.55
CA ASN A 120 12.26 -9.22 25.25
C ASN A 120 13.53 -9.43 26.10
N GLY A 121 13.72 -8.67 27.19
CA GLY A 121 14.70 -9.00 28.25
C GLY A 121 16.00 -8.18 28.26
N VAL A 122 16.15 -7.16 27.40
CA VAL A 122 17.32 -6.27 27.41
C VAL A 122 16.99 -4.97 28.16
N ARG A 123 17.43 -4.88 29.42
CA ARG A 123 17.12 -3.74 30.31
C ARG A 123 18.14 -2.60 30.15
N ILE A 124 17.85 -1.66 29.26
CA ILE A 124 18.33 -0.27 29.40
C ILE A 124 17.12 0.53 29.91
N THR A 125 17.24 1.20 31.05
CA THR A 125 16.16 2.02 31.60
C THR A 125 15.86 3.17 30.62
N LEU A 126 14.72 3.10 29.93
CA LEU A 126 14.16 4.27 29.27
C LEU A 126 13.81 5.27 30.39
N PRO A 127 14.07 6.57 30.22
CA PRO A 127 13.37 7.53 31.05
C PRO A 127 11.87 7.27 30.92
N GLU A 128 11.15 7.38 32.03
CA GLU A 128 9.70 7.29 32.06
C GLU A 128 9.14 8.47 31.28
N ILE A 129 9.15 8.34 29.96
CA ILE A 129 8.50 9.27 29.07
C ILE A 129 7.04 8.94 29.26
N VAL A 130 6.37 9.77 30.06
CA VAL A 130 4.93 9.92 30.00
C VAL A 130 4.63 10.44 28.61
N ILE A 131 4.58 9.50 27.65
CA ILE A 131 3.86 9.71 26.42
C ILE A 131 2.44 9.80 26.93
N ASN A 132 2.01 11.01 27.29
CA ASN A 132 0.61 11.31 27.18
C ASN A 132 0.32 10.93 25.74
N ALA A 133 -0.36 9.82 25.55
CA ALA A 133 -1.08 9.54 24.33
C ALA A 133 -2.18 10.60 24.24
N ASN A 134 -1.77 11.87 24.19
CA ASN A 134 -2.52 12.95 23.63
C ASN A 134 -2.65 12.49 22.20
N THR A 135 -3.73 11.77 21.96
CA THR A 135 -4.32 11.62 20.64
C THR A 135 -4.23 13.00 20.03
N LEU A 136 -3.26 13.19 19.11
CA LEU A 136 -3.15 14.44 18.39
C LEU A 136 -4.56 14.78 17.92
N PHE A 137 -5.04 15.97 18.25
CA PHE A 137 -6.36 16.40 17.79
C PHE A 137 -6.38 16.25 16.27
N ASP A 138 -7.52 15.87 15.71
CA ASP A 138 -7.62 15.60 14.28
C ASP A 138 -7.23 16.84 13.44
N SER A 139 -7.43 18.04 13.98
CA SER A 139 -6.96 19.31 13.42
C SER A 139 -5.43 19.39 13.29
N GLU A 140 -4.68 18.86 14.25
CA GLU A 140 -3.24 18.86 14.21
C GLU A 140 -2.68 17.77 13.29
N LYS A 141 -3.27 16.56 13.30
CA LYS A 141 -2.98 15.52 12.30
C LYS A 141 -3.21 16.05 10.89
N GLN A 142 -4.31 16.79 10.70
CA GLN A 142 -4.61 17.45 9.43
C GLN A 142 -3.53 18.47 9.08
N ARG A 143 -3.18 19.38 9.99
CA ARG A 143 -2.14 20.40 9.77
C ARG A 143 -0.79 19.78 9.38
N LYS A 144 -0.35 18.75 10.09
CA LYS A 144 0.92 18.05 9.80
C LYS A 144 0.91 17.38 8.44
N THR A 145 -0.20 16.72 8.09
CA THR A 145 -0.35 16.07 6.78
C THR A 145 -0.36 17.07 5.64
N VAL A 146 -1.07 18.20 5.80
CA VAL A 146 -1.06 19.29 4.80
C VAL A 146 0.36 19.83 4.61
N LYS A 147 1.08 20.16 5.70
CA LYS A 147 2.47 20.65 5.65
C LYS A 147 3.39 19.66 4.93
N TYR A 148 3.24 18.36 5.21
CA TYR A 148 4.01 17.31 4.54
C TYR A 148 3.77 17.30 3.02
N LEU A 149 2.50 17.34 2.62
CA LEU A 149 2.10 17.32 1.21
C LEU A 149 2.58 18.55 0.44
N GLU A 150 2.48 19.73 1.04
CA GLU A 150 3.03 20.97 0.47
C GLU A 150 4.56 20.88 0.31
N LYS A 151 5.25 20.43 1.37
CA LYS A 151 6.73 20.40 1.43
C LYS A 151 7.33 19.42 0.43
N HIS A 152 6.87 18.16 0.45
CA HIS A 152 7.52 17.05 -0.26
C HIS A 152 6.91 16.76 -1.62
N HIS A 153 5.64 17.11 -1.83
CA HIS A 153 4.93 16.85 -3.08
C HIS A 153 4.59 18.12 -3.87
N LYS A 154 4.96 19.30 -3.33
CA LYS A 154 4.72 20.60 -3.97
C LYS A 154 3.24 20.83 -4.32
N LEU A 155 2.35 20.24 -3.52
CA LEU A 155 0.92 20.41 -3.72
C LEU A 155 0.46 21.79 -3.25
N PRO A 156 -0.37 22.49 -4.03
CA PRO A 156 -1.06 23.69 -3.54
C PRO A 156 -1.89 23.38 -2.29
N ARG A 157 -1.96 24.33 -1.36
CA ARG A 157 -2.59 24.14 -0.04
C ARG A 157 -4.01 23.59 -0.10
N ASN A 158 -4.83 24.12 -1.00
CA ASN A 158 -6.21 23.67 -1.21
C ASN A 158 -6.29 22.18 -1.62
N GLU A 159 -5.35 21.71 -2.43
CA GLU A 159 -5.25 20.30 -2.83
C GLU A 159 -4.72 19.43 -1.68
N ALA A 160 -3.71 19.92 -0.96
CA ALA A 160 -3.16 19.25 0.22
C ALA A 160 -4.22 19.05 1.32
N VAL A 161 -5.08 20.05 1.57
CA VAL A 161 -6.20 19.95 2.52
C VAL A 161 -7.21 18.88 2.06
N LYS A 162 -7.57 18.88 0.78
CA LYS A 162 -8.47 17.87 0.20
C LYS A 162 -7.89 16.46 0.37
N LEU A 163 -6.63 16.25 -0.01
CA LEU A 163 -5.97 14.94 0.09
C LEU A 163 -5.82 14.49 1.56
N THR A 164 -5.52 15.42 2.47
CA THR A 164 -5.43 15.14 3.90
C THR A 164 -6.71 14.56 4.49
N LYS A 165 -7.88 15.10 4.09
CA LYS A 165 -9.17 14.55 4.55
C LYS A 165 -9.33 13.08 4.15
N ILE A 166 -8.85 12.70 2.96
CA ILE A 166 -8.84 11.29 2.52
C ILE A 166 -7.89 10.47 3.39
N ILE A 167 -6.65 10.93 3.55
CA ILE A 167 -5.60 10.21 4.29
C ILE A 167 -6.09 9.91 5.71
N LEU A 168 -6.69 10.90 6.37
CA LEU A 168 -7.22 10.74 7.71
C LEU A 168 -8.45 9.82 7.73
N ALA A 169 -9.39 9.96 6.79
CA ALA A 169 -10.55 9.06 6.72
C ALA A 169 -10.15 7.59 6.49
N VAL A 170 -9.17 7.33 5.61
CA VAL A 170 -8.67 5.98 5.32
C VAL A 170 -7.78 5.46 6.45
N GLY A 171 -6.95 6.31 7.04
CA GLY A 171 -6.05 5.95 8.15
C GLY A 171 -6.76 5.66 9.46
N LEU A 172 -7.99 6.14 9.65
CA LEU A 172 -8.81 5.83 10.81
C LEU A 172 -9.47 4.44 10.71
N GLU A 173 -9.83 3.97 9.51
CA GLU A 173 -10.48 2.67 9.31
C GLU A 173 -9.48 1.51 9.19
N VAL A 174 -8.32 1.77 8.60
CA VAL A 174 -7.29 0.75 8.38
C VAL A 174 -6.24 0.89 9.47
N GLY A 175 -6.42 0.17 10.60
CA GLY A 175 -5.42 0.02 11.67
C GLY A 175 -4.08 -0.62 11.24
N ASN A 176 -3.78 -0.61 9.94
CA ASN A 176 -2.57 -1.10 9.31
C ASN A 176 -2.01 0.00 8.39
N THR A 177 -1.38 0.97 9.03
CA THR A 177 -0.98 2.28 8.49
C THR A 177 0.13 2.17 7.43
N ALA A 178 0.89 1.06 7.41
CA ALA A 178 1.93 0.78 6.40
C ALA A 178 1.44 0.78 4.94
N ARG A 179 0.14 0.53 4.68
CA ARG A 179 -0.43 0.56 3.32
C ARG A 179 -0.76 1.97 2.81
N LEU A 180 -0.91 2.96 3.70
CA LEU A 180 -1.21 4.34 3.32
C LEU A 180 -0.04 5.07 2.67
N GLY A 181 1.20 4.77 3.08
CA GLY A 181 2.40 5.33 2.47
C GLY A 181 2.56 4.96 1.00
N ILE A 182 2.07 3.77 0.62
CA ILE A 182 2.00 3.28 -0.77
C ILE A 182 1.01 4.12 -1.58
N ILE A 183 -0.21 4.26 -1.05
CA ILE A 183 -1.29 5.06 -1.66
C ILE A 183 -0.86 6.53 -1.86
N LEU A 184 -0.14 7.10 -0.91
CA LEU A 184 0.29 8.51 -0.93
C LEU A 184 1.42 8.80 -1.93
N GLY A 185 2.41 7.92 -2.00
CA GLY A 185 3.50 8.03 -2.97
C GLY A 185 3.01 8.01 -4.41
N GLU A 186 1.90 7.32 -4.68
CA GLU A 186 1.39 7.09 -6.03
C GLU A 186 0.28 8.09 -6.41
N LEU A 187 -0.55 8.54 -5.45
CA LEU A 187 -1.49 9.65 -5.65
C LEU A 187 -0.79 10.97 -5.99
N THR A 188 0.33 11.26 -5.33
CA THR A 188 1.03 12.54 -5.49
C THR A 188 1.74 12.68 -6.83
N SER A 189 2.24 11.59 -7.42
CA SER A 189 2.70 11.59 -8.81
C SER A 189 1.58 11.75 -9.83
N LEU A 190 0.36 11.31 -9.51
CA LEU A 190 -0.80 11.51 -10.37
C LEU A 190 -1.29 12.97 -10.36
N ILE A 191 -1.24 13.63 -9.19
CA ILE A 191 -1.68 15.02 -9.03
C ILE A 191 -0.70 16.01 -9.68
N GLY A 192 0.61 15.70 -9.67
CA GLY A 192 1.62 16.52 -10.37
C GLY A 192 1.44 16.61 -11.90
N ALA A 193 0.56 15.77 -12.49
CA ALA A 193 0.28 15.78 -13.92
C ALA A 193 -1.07 16.43 -14.29
N TRP A 194 -2.02 16.63 -13.35
CA TRP A 194 -3.37 17.12 -13.67
C TRP A 194 -3.97 17.92 -12.50
N GLY A 195 -4.33 19.19 -12.73
CA GLY A 195 -4.84 20.14 -11.73
C GLY A 195 -6.03 19.61 -10.92
N ALA A 196 -6.01 19.80 -9.59
CA ALA A 196 -6.88 19.07 -8.69
C ALA A 196 -8.19 19.79 -8.37
N ALA A 197 -9.30 19.16 -8.75
CA ALA A 197 -10.61 19.54 -8.25
C ALA A 197 -11.40 18.42 -7.54
N HIS A 198 -11.26 17.13 -7.87
CA HIS A 198 -12.32 16.14 -7.53
C HIS A 198 -11.95 14.82 -6.81
N ILE A 199 -10.73 14.60 -6.30
CA ILE A 199 -10.31 13.23 -5.88
C ILE A 199 -10.63 12.91 -4.39
N ALA A 200 -11.23 13.82 -3.62
CA ALA A 200 -11.19 13.78 -2.15
C ALA A 200 -12.20 12.88 -1.39
N ALA A 201 -13.03 12.09 -2.06
CA ALA A 201 -13.97 11.17 -1.38
C ALA A 201 -13.99 9.76 -2.00
N SER A 202 -13.11 9.50 -2.97
CA SER A 202 -13.37 8.54 -4.05
C SER A 202 -12.25 7.53 -4.25
N ILE A 203 -11.58 7.06 -3.19
CA ILE A 203 -10.50 6.06 -3.36
C ILE A 203 -10.96 4.68 -2.85
N ALA A 204 -11.46 4.57 -1.60
CA ALA A 204 -12.09 3.30 -1.15
C ALA A 204 -13.55 3.15 -1.63
N ALA A 205 -14.31 4.25 -1.65
CA ALA A 205 -15.72 4.27 -2.04
C ALA A 205 -16.03 3.72 -3.45
N PRO A 206 -15.28 4.01 -4.54
CA PRO A 206 -15.50 3.38 -5.85
C PRO A 206 -15.38 1.88 -5.85
N PHE A 207 -14.36 1.37 -5.16
CA PHE A 207 -14.10 -0.06 -5.11
C PHE A 207 -15.22 -0.74 -4.32
N LEU A 208 -15.63 -0.15 -3.19
CA LEU A 208 -16.78 -0.60 -2.41
C LEU A 208 -18.13 -0.41 -3.13
N ALA A 209 -18.28 0.62 -3.95
CA ALA A 209 -19.49 0.94 -4.71
C ALA A 209 -19.64 0.04 -5.93
N LEU A 210 -18.55 -0.32 -6.62
CA LEU A 210 -18.50 -1.44 -7.55
C LEU A 210 -19.07 -2.67 -6.83
N ILE A 211 -18.56 -3.00 -5.64
CA ILE A 211 -19.05 -4.14 -4.85
C ILE A 211 -20.52 -3.92 -4.33
N GLY A 212 -21.05 -2.71 -4.34
CA GLY A 212 -22.45 -2.43 -4.02
C GLY A 212 -23.40 -2.85 -5.15
N SER A 213 -23.04 -2.57 -6.40
CA SER A 213 -23.76 -3.03 -7.60
C SER A 213 -23.74 -4.56 -7.74
N PHE A 214 -22.70 -5.21 -7.19
CA PHE A 214 -22.64 -6.68 -7.00
C PHE A 214 -23.76 -7.22 -6.10
N PHE A 215 -24.27 -6.44 -5.14
CA PHE A 215 -25.29 -6.92 -4.18
C PHE A 215 -26.66 -7.13 -4.85
N ALA A 216 -26.93 -6.43 -5.96
CA ALA A 216 -28.10 -6.67 -6.78
C ALA A 216 -28.00 -7.99 -7.57
N LEU A 217 -26.81 -8.36 -8.04
CA LEU A 217 -26.52 -9.68 -8.62
C LEU A 217 -26.57 -10.80 -7.57
N TYR A 218 -26.11 -10.50 -6.36
CA TYR A 218 -25.97 -11.46 -5.26
C TYR A 218 -27.28 -12.13 -4.84
N LYS A 219 -28.41 -11.41 -4.88
CA LYS A 219 -29.72 -11.98 -4.54
C LYS A 219 -30.18 -13.09 -5.51
N ALA A 220 -29.49 -13.28 -6.63
CA ALA A 220 -29.80 -14.29 -7.63
C ALA A 220 -28.87 -15.52 -7.62
N LEU A 221 -27.82 -15.59 -6.80
CA LEU A 221 -26.76 -16.63 -6.87
C LEU A 221 -27.16 -18.05 -6.43
N THR A 222 -28.20 -18.63 -7.04
CA THR A 222 -28.54 -20.05 -6.93
C THR A 222 -28.22 -20.82 -8.21
N ALA A 223 -28.18 -20.17 -9.38
CA ALA A 223 -27.90 -20.83 -10.65
C ALA A 223 -26.42 -20.68 -11.11
N ALA A 224 -25.95 -21.63 -11.92
CA ALA A 224 -24.62 -21.59 -12.52
C ALA A 224 -24.41 -20.37 -13.45
N ALA A 225 -25.50 -19.91 -14.10
CA ALA A 225 -25.50 -18.73 -14.95
C ALA A 225 -25.10 -17.45 -14.18
N ASP A 226 -25.59 -17.26 -12.96
CA ASP A 226 -25.28 -16.07 -12.15
C ASP A 226 -23.80 -16.03 -11.75
N ARG A 227 -23.19 -17.19 -11.49
CA ARG A 227 -21.74 -17.29 -11.22
C ARG A 227 -20.91 -16.91 -12.45
N ILE A 228 -21.33 -17.36 -13.64
CA ILE A 228 -20.67 -17.01 -14.90
C ILE A 228 -20.79 -15.51 -15.18
N GLU A 229 -21.98 -14.95 -14.97
CA GLU A 229 -22.23 -13.52 -15.09
C GLU A 229 -21.35 -12.70 -14.14
N LEU A 230 -21.17 -13.16 -12.91
CA LEU A 230 -20.35 -12.50 -11.90
C LEU A 230 -18.86 -12.44 -12.30
N ILE A 231 -18.34 -13.55 -12.82
CA ILE A 231 -16.97 -13.61 -13.32
C ILE A 231 -16.85 -12.68 -14.53
N ALA A 232 -17.77 -12.81 -15.48
CA ALA A 232 -17.83 -11.98 -16.68
C ALA A 232 -17.87 -10.47 -16.35
N PHE A 233 -18.57 -10.09 -15.28
CA PHE A 233 -18.57 -8.72 -14.75
C PHE A 233 -17.17 -8.24 -14.38
N CYS A 234 -16.42 -9.01 -13.59
CA CYS A 234 -15.04 -8.67 -13.22
C CYS A 234 -14.16 -8.51 -14.47
N TYR A 235 -14.34 -9.38 -15.46
CA TYR A 235 -13.65 -9.31 -16.75
C TYR A 235 -14.00 -8.03 -17.53
N GLY A 236 -15.27 -7.61 -17.51
CA GLY A 236 -15.75 -6.39 -18.15
C GLY A 236 -15.18 -5.11 -17.52
N VAL A 237 -15.19 -5.01 -16.19
CA VAL A 237 -14.56 -3.88 -15.47
C VAL A 237 -13.07 -3.82 -15.78
N THR A 238 -12.39 -4.96 -15.77
CA THR A 238 -10.96 -5.05 -16.08
C THR A 238 -10.68 -4.64 -17.53
N ALA A 239 -11.47 -5.10 -18.49
CA ALA A 239 -11.31 -4.72 -19.90
C ALA A 239 -11.42 -3.20 -20.07
N TRP A 240 -12.46 -2.61 -19.48
CA TRP A 240 -12.67 -1.16 -19.49
C TRP A 240 -11.51 -0.39 -18.85
N ALA A 241 -11.03 -0.85 -17.67
CA ALA A 241 -9.91 -0.24 -16.95
C ALA A 241 -8.62 -0.16 -17.78
N TYR A 242 -8.39 -1.17 -18.62
CA TYR A 242 -7.20 -1.29 -19.47
C TYR A 242 -7.42 -0.86 -20.93
N GLY A 243 -8.58 -0.28 -21.26
CA GLY A 243 -8.91 0.15 -22.62
C GLY A 243 -8.94 -1.01 -23.62
N LYS A 244 -9.24 -2.23 -23.17
CA LYS A 244 -9.35 -3.43 -23.99
C LYS A 244 -10.79 -3.60 -24.49
N PRO A 245 -10.99 -4.25 -25.66
CA PRO A 245 -12.33 -4.60 -26.13
C PRO A 245 -13.03 -5.53 -25.13
N GLN A 246 -14.36 -5.58 -25.20
CA GLN A 246 -15.15 -6.48 -24.36
C GLN A 246 -14.74 -7.95 -24.60
N PRO A 247 -14.38 -8.71 -23.55
CA PRO A 247 -13.93 -10.08 -23.70
C PRO A 247 -15.05 -11.00 -24.18
N GLY A 248 -14.75 -11.82 -25.20
CA GLY A 248 -15.63 -12.89 -25.65
C GLY A 248 -15.76 -14.02 -24.62
N TYR A 249 -16.65 -14.98 -24.89
CA TYR A 249 -16.89 -16.11 -24.00
C TYR A 249 -15.60 -16.93 -23.79
N SER A 250 -15.21 -17.13 -22.53
CA SER A 250 -13.96 -17.83 -22.20
C SER A 250 -13.95 -19.25 -22.76
N LYS A 251 -12.90 -19.60 -23.53
CA LYS A 251 -12.69 -20.97 -24.04
C LYS A 251 -12.62 -22.00 -22.91
N ARG A 252 -12.07 -21.62 -21.75
CA ARG A 252 -11.95 -22.51 -20.58
C ARG A 252 -13.30 -22.73 -19.90
N LEU A 253 -14.15 -21.71 -19.82
CA LEU A 253 -15.55 -21.89 -19.38
C LEU A 253 -16.34 -22.73 -20.37
N ALA A 254 -16.16 -22.52 -21.68
CA ALA A 254 -16.76 -23.37 -22.71
C ALA A 254 -16.36 -24.84 -22.55
N TYR A 255 -15.08 -25.10 -22.23
CA TYR A 255 -14.59 -26.45 -21.94
C TYR A 255 -15.22 -27.06 -20.68
N LEU A 256 -15.29 -26.31 -19.58
CA LEU A 256 -15.91 -26.78 -18.33
C LEU A 256 -17.41 -27.10 -18.52
N ASN A 257 -18.07 -26.35 -19.41
CA ASN A 257 -19.49 -26.51 -19.69
C ASN A 257 -19.77 -27.36 -20.94
N ARG A 258 -18.78 -28.07 -21.49
CA ARG A 258 -18.94 -28.84 -22.73
C ARG A 258 -20.03 -29.92 -22.64
N ASN A 259 -20.23 -30.45 -21.43
CA ASN A 259 -21.21 -31.49 -21.14
C ASN A 259 -22.58 -30.93 -20.73
N ALA A 260 -22.75 -29.60 -20.67
CA ALA A 260 -24.04 -28.99 -20.37
C ALA A 260 -25.02 -29.19 -21.54
N LEU A 261 -26.32 -29.15 -21.25
CA LEU A 261 -27.35 -29.15 -22.30
C LEU A 261 -27.20 -27.89 -23.17
N ASP A 262 -27.62 -27.96 -24.44
CA ASP A 262 -27.45 -26.82 -25.35
C ASP A 262 -28.22 -25.57 -24.90
N SER A 263 -29.38 -25.76 -24.26
CA SER A 263 -30.12 -24.69 -23.56
C SER A 263 -29.27 -23.98 -22.51
N ASP A 264 -28.51 -24.76 -21.72
CA ASP A 264 -27.66 -24.23 -20.64
C ASP A 264 -26.44 -23.52 -21.21
N LYS A 265 -25.85 -24.05 -22.29
CA LYS A 265 -24.74 -23.39 -23.00
C LYS A 265 -25.15 -22.01 -23.50
N GLN A 266 -26.33 -21.89 -24.11
CA GLN A 266 -26.86 -20.59 -24.57
C GLN A 266 -27.13 -19.65 -23.40
N GLN A 267 -27.68 -20.17 -22.29
CA GLN A 267 -27.88 -19.39 -21.07
C GLN A 267 -26.55 -18.88 -20.51
N TYR A 268 -25.50 -19.70 -20.49
CA TYR A 268 -24.18 -19.32 -20.01
C TYR A 268 -23.48 -18.28 -20.89
N GLN A 269 -23.61 -18.40 -22.21
CA GLN A 269 -23.11 -17.38 -23.14
C GLN A 269 -23.82 -16.05 -22.97
N THR A 270 -25.14 -16.09 -22.80
CA THR A 270 -25.96 -14.89 -22.54
C THR A 270 -25.57 -14.25 -21.21
N ALA A 271 -25.44 -15.05 -20.15
CA ALA A 271 -24.99 -14.60 -18.83
C ALA A 271 -23.60 -13.95 -18.89
N TRP A 272 -22.67 -14.54 -19.64
CA TRP A 272 -21.35 -13.96 -19.85
C TRP A 272 -21.42 -12.60 -20.56
N GLN A 273 -22.11 -12.51 -21.70
CA GLN A 273 -22.23 -11.25 -22.45
C GLN A 273 -22.88 -10.16 -21.59
N ASN A 274 -23.91 -10.52 -20.82
CA ASN A 274 -24.58 -9.60 -19.91
C ASN A 274 -23.67 -9.14 -18.77
N GLY A 275 -22.87 -10.04 -18.20
CA GLY A 275 -21.91 -9.72 -17.15
C GLY A 275 -20.82 -8.78 -17.67
N VAL A 276 -20.17 -9.11 -18.79
CA VAL A 276 -19.12 -8.27 -19.41
C VAL A 276 -19.65 -6.87 -19.70
N ARG A 277 -20.82 -6.77 -20.36
CA ARG A 277 -21.45 -5.49 -20.70
C ARG A 277 -21.74 -4.66 -19.46
N ARG A 278 -22.29 -5.27 -18.40
CA ARG A 278 -22.55 -4.59 -17.13
C ARG A 278 -21.27 -4.13 -16.45
N GLY A 279 -20.24 -4.98 -16.40
CA GLY A 279 -18.94 -4.59 -15.82
C GLY A 279 -18.31 -3.39 -16.52
N TYR A 280 -18.40 -3.37 -17.86
CA TYR A 280 -17.89 -2.25 -18.66
C TYR A 280 -18.67 -0.95 -18.37
N GLN A 281 -20.00 -1.02 -18.38
CA GLN A 281 -20.87 0.13 -18.07
C GLN A 281 -20.68 0.61 -16.63
N GLU A 282 -20.46 -0.30 -15.69
CA GLU A 282 -20.27 0.06 -14.28
C GLU A 282 -18.98 0.85 -14.06
N GLY A 283 -17.89 0.51 -14.77
CA GLY A 283 -16.67 1.33 -14.76
C GLY A 283 -16.95 2.80 -15.13
N VAL A 284 -17.71 3.01 -16.20
CA VAL A 284 -18.16 4.34 -16.66
C VAL A 284 -19.07 5.02 -15.63
N ASN A 285 -20.08 4.30 -15.15
CA ASN A 285 -21.07 4.84 -14.21
C ASN A 285 -20.42 5.26 -12.89
N GLN A 286 -19.44 4.49 -12.40
CA GLN A 286 -18.72 4.79 -11.17
C GLN A 286 -17.82 6.01 -11.34
N ALA A 287 -17.11 6.15 -12.48
CA ALA A 287 -16.36 7.37 -12.78
C ALA A 287 -17.29 8.61 -12.73
N ARG A 288 -18.45 8.52 -13.37
CA ARG A 288 -19.46 9.59 -13.39
C ARG A 288 -20.02 9.89 -11.99
N LYS A 289 -20.40 8.86 -11.24
CA LYS A 289 -20.95 8.98 -9.88
C LYS A 289 -19.99 9.68 -8.93
N LEU A 290 -18.69 9.40 -9.09
CA LEU A 290 -17.63 9.99 -8.29
C LEU A 290 -17.15 11.34 -8.81
N GLN A 291 -17.73 11.82 -9.91
CA GLN A 291 -17.36 13.07 -10.57
C GLN A 291 -15.86 13.13 -10.91
N ILE A 292 -15.28 11.98 -11.31
CA ILE A 292 -13.90 11.87 -11.79
C ILE A 292 -13.89 11.49 -13.27
N SER A 293 -12.88 11.93 -14.00
CA SER A 293 -12.75 11.55 -15.41
C SER A 293 -12.58 10.04 -15.56
N GLU A 294 -13.06 9.47 -16.67
CA GLU A 294 -12.85 8.04 -16.96
C GLU A 294 -11.36 7.70 -16.99
N ALA A 295 -10.53 8.56 -17.58
CA ALA A 295 -9.09 8.35 -17.66
C ALA A 295 -8.47 8.24 -16.25
N THR A 296 -8.84 9.14 -15.33
CA THR A 296 -8.38 9.10 -13.94
C THR A 296 -8.82 7.83 -13.23
N TYR A 297 -10.07 7.41 -13.41
CA TYR A 297 -10.59 6.21 -12.76
C TYR A 297 -9.95 4.92 -13.30
N LYS A 298 -9.64 4.87 -14.60
CA LYS A 298 -8.86 3.79 -15.21
C LYS A 298 -7.46 3.70 -14.61
N VAL A 299 -6.75 4.83 -14.46
CA VAL A 299 -5.43 4.85 -13.82
C VAL A 299 -5.51 4.35 -12.38
N TYR A 300 -6.54 4.74 -11.63
CA TYR A 300 -6.78 4.22 -10.28
C TYR A 300 -6.96 2.71 -10.24
N LEU A 301 -7.81 2.15 -11.11
CA LEU A 301 -8.03 0.70 -11.17
C LEU A 301 -6.78 -0.08 -11.60
N ARG A 302 -5.97 0.48 -12.51
CA ARG A 302 -4.68 -0.10 -12.90
C ARG A 302 -3.72 -0.07 -11.72
N TYR A 303 -3.66 1.05 -11.02
CA TYR A 303 -2.82 1.25 -9.85
C TYR A 303 -3.09 0.22 -8.74
N ILE A 304 -4.35 0.03 -8.32
CA ILE A 304 -4.68 -0.97 -7.28
C ILE A 304 -4.35 -2.40 -7.68
N SER A 305 -4.03 -2.65 -8.95
CA SER A 305 -3.66 -3.95 -9.50
C SER A 305 -2.19 -4.06 -9.88
N ASP A 306 -1.34 -3.13 -9.45
CA ASP A 306 0.07 -3.07 -9.83
C ASP A 306 0.28 -3.10 -11.36
N ASP A 307 -0.64 -2.47 -12.08
CA ASP A 307 -0.75 -2.44 -13.55
C ASP A 307 -0.87 -3.83 -14.22
N LYS A 308 -1.38 -4.82 -13.49
CA LYS A 308 -1.62 -6.18 -13.97
C LYS A 308 -3.11 -6.50 -14.08
N PRO A 309 -3.66 -6.70 -15.30
CA PRO A 309 -5.09 -6.97 -15.51
C PRO A 309 -5.61 -8.18 -14.72
N ASP A 310 -4.83 -9.25 -14.65
CA ASP A 310 -5.18 -10.47 -13.92
C ASP A 310 -5.29 -10.20 -12.42
N GLN A 311 -4.42 -9.36 -11.86
CA GLN A 311 -4.51 -8.96 -10.46
C GLN A 311 -5.75 -8.12 -10.17
N LEU A 312 -6.14 -7.20 -11.07
CA LEU A 312 -7.36 -6.42 -10.91
C LEU A 312 -8.58 -7.34 -10.88
N CYS A 313 -8.69 -8.22 -11.87
CA CYS A 313 -9.79 -9.18 -11.97
C CYS A 313 -9.86 -10.09 -10.73
N ARG A 314 -8.70 -10.61 -10.27
CA ARG A 314 -8.62 -11.43 -9.04
C ARG A 314 -9.04 -10.65 -7.80
N LYS A 315 -8.60 -9.39 -7.64
CA LYS A 315 -8.96 -8.53 -6.50
C LYS A 315 -10.45 -8.24 -6.48
N LEU A 316 -11.02 -7.82 -7.61
CA LEU A 316 -12.46 -7.59 -7.76
C LEU A 316 -13.26 -8.84 -7.40
N ALA A 317 -12.87 -9.98 -7.96
CA ALA A 317 -13.58 -11.22 -7.74
C ALA A 317 -13.44 -11.72 -6.29
N THR A 318 -12.24 -11.66 -5.69
CA THR A 318 -12.02 -12.08 -4.29
C THR A 318 -12.88 -11.26 -3.33
N GLU A 319 -12.96 -9.95 -3.54
CA GLU A 319 -13.75 -9.05 -2.69
C GLU A 319 -15.25 -9.30 -2.86
N SER A 320 -15.70 -9.63 -4.07
CA SER A 320 -17.06 -10.12 -4.31
C SER A 320 -17.32 -11.48 -3.64
N ALA A 321 -16.35 -12.39 -3.64
CA ALA A 321 -16.43 -13.69 -3.01
C ALA A 321 -16.52 -13.61 -1.47
N LYS A 322 -15.87 -12.63 -0.85
CA LYS A 322 -15.95 -12.38 0.59
C LYS A 322 -17.36 -12.02 1.05
N LYS A 323 -18.12 -11.33 0.20
CA LYS A 323 -19.52 -10.98 0.48
C LYS A 323 -20.51 -12.12 0.25
N LEU A 324 -20.06 -13.25 -0.32
CA LEU A 324 -20.85 -14.47 -0.36
C LEU A 324 -20.92 -15.06 1.05
N THR A 325 -22.14 -15.13 1.60
CA THR A 325 -22.43 -15.63 2.95
C THR A 325 -22.29 -17.14 3.06
N GLN A 326 -22.50 -17.89 1.96
CA GLN A 326 -22.41 -19.34 1.93
C GLN A 326 -20.98 -19.80 1.57
N PRO A 327 -20.31 -20.61 2.42
CA PRO A 327 -18.96 -21.13 2.17
C PRO A 327 -18.83 -21.96 0.88
N THR A 328 -19.87 -22.70 0.51
CA THR A 328 -19.95 -23.49 -0.72
C THR A 328 -19.88 -22.62 -1.97
N HIS A 329 -20.58 -21.48 -1.97
CA HIS A 329 -20.56 -20.51 -3.07
C HIS A 329 -19.20 -19.83 -3.19
N ARG A 330 -18.57 -19.51 -2.06
CA ARG A 330 -17.21 -18.96 -2.04
C ARG A 330 -16.21 -19.92 -2.68
N THR A 331 -16.24 -21.20 -2.28
CA THR A 331 -15.34 -22.24 -2.81
C THR A 331 -15.55 -22.48 -4.29
N ALA A 332 -16.81 -22.61 -4.74
CA ALA A 332 -17.14 -22.78 -6.15
C ALA A 332 -16.68 -21.58 -7.00
N PHE A 333 -16.86 -20.36 -6.48
CA PHE A 333 -16.44 -19.14 -7.17
C PHE A 333 -14.91 -19.01 -7.24
N THR A 334 -14.18 -19.31 -6.16
CA THR A 334 -12.71 -19.34 -6.17
C THR A 334 -12.18 -20.39 -7.14
N ASN A 335 -12.76 -21.59 -7.16
CA ASN A 335 -12.38 -22.63 -8.13
C ASN A 335 -12.64 -22.19 -9.57
N MET A 336 -13.76 -21.51 -9.84
CA MET A 336 -14.05 -20.96 -11.17
C MET A 336 -13.11 -19.81 -11.53
N LEU A 337 -12.69 -18.99 -10.56
CA LEU A 337 -11.66 -17.98 -10.78
C LEU A 337 -10.35 -18.64 -11.17
N ASP A 338 -9.82 -19.57 -10.38
CA ASP A 338 -8.55 -20.24 -10.71
C ASP A 338 -8.66 -21.07 -12.00
N ALA A 339 -9.87 -21.57 -12.30
CA ALA A 339 -10.19 -22.17 -13.58
C ALA A 339 -10.39 -21.15 -14.72
N GLY A 340 -10.50 -19.86 -14.44
CA GLY A 340 -10.64 -18.78 -15.41
C GLY A 340 -9.41 -17.89 -15.55
N VAL A 341 -8.48 -17.85 -14.57
CA VAL A 341 -7.41 -16.83 -14.49
C VAL A 341 -6.25 -17.06 -15.44
N VAL A 342 -6.53 -17.13 -16.73
CA VAL A 342 -5.60 -16.47 -17.62
C VAL A 342 -6.40 -15.48 -18.43
N TYR A 343 -6.25 -14.21 -18.08
CA TYR A 343 -6.59 -13.08 -18.95
C TYR A 343 -5.62 -13.12 -20.15
N ASN A 344 -5.61 -14.23 -20.89
CA ASN A 344 -4.82 -14.47 -22.08
C ASN A 344 -5.70 -14.08 -23.27
N ASN A 345 -5.68 -12.80 -23.61
CA ASN A 345 -6.00 -12.32 -24.95
C ASN A 345 -4.82 -11.53 -25.46
#